data_AF-A0A2E3JEB7-F1
#
_entry.id   AF-A0A2E3JEB7-F1
#
_cell.length_a   1.000
_cell.length_b   1.000
_cell.length_c   1.000
_cell.angle_alpha   90.00
_cell.angle_beta   90.00
_cell.angle_gamma   90.00
#
_symmetry.space_group_name_H-M   'P 1'
#
loop_
_entity.id
_entity.type
_entity.pdbx_description
1 polymer ?
#
loop_
_entity_poly.entity_id
_entity_poly.type
_entity_poly.pdbx_seq_one_letter_code
_entity_poly.pdbx_strand_id
1 'polypeptide(L)'
;MIRISHFLSIVLFVAIVVGCSSNPQEDPLAFCQKFLDIASPNAPVNNFDFDEPNTVTLAGEDLTSFAEMAPATISEEATTVTNLYISILQALVSVSANDRPSALLQFQKDIDNASSSIEALSIYGRNECGVVFKEDNPVPVAPIPLDLNN
;
A
#
# COMPACT_ATOMS: atom_id res chain seq x y z
N MET A 1 29.11 75.66 4.76
CA MET A 1 27.85 76.00 4.06
C MET A 1 27.10 74.69 3.86
N ILE A 2 25.93 74.57 4.48
CA ILE A 2 25.17 73.33 4.67
C ILE A 2 24.37 73.00 3.40
N ARG A 3 24.39 71.73 2.97
CA ARG A 3 23.32 71.14 2.18
C ARG A 3 23.00 69.74 2.70
N ILE A 4 21.96 69.70 3.53
CA ILE A 4 21.20 68.51 3.88
C ILE A 4 20.46 68.09 2.60
N SER A 5 20.64 66.85 2.16
CA SER A 5 19.73 66.23 1.20
C SER A 5 19.30 64.88 1.79
N HIS A 6 18.08 64.87 2.32
CA HIS A 6 17.36 63.69 2.74
C HIS A 6 16.94 62.91 1.50
N PHE A 7 17.37 61.65 1.38
CA PHE A 7 16.59 60.62 0.71
C PHE A 7 16.68 59.34 1.54
N LEU A 8 15.73 59.22 2.47
CA LEU A 8 15.34 57.96 3.10
C LEU A 8 14.74 57.07 2.00
N SER A 9 15.55 56.17 1.43
CA SER A 9 15.05 55.06 0.63
C SER A 9 14.47 54.00 1.57
N ILE A 10 13.16 54.07 1.80
CA ILE A 10 12.39 52.95 2.35
C ILE A 10 12.23 51.94 1.21
N VAL A 11 13.07 50.90 1.19
CA VAL A 11 12.81 49.72 0.36
C VAL A 11 11.82 48.86 1.12
N LEU A 12 10.56 48.94 0.69
CA LEU A 12 9.45 48.15 1.16
C LEU A 12 9.67 46.69 0.71
N PHE A 13 10.16 45.84 1.62
CA PHE A 13 10.12 44.39 1.44
C PHE A 13 8.67 43.94 1.54
N VAL A 14 8.00 43.82 0.39
CA VAL A 14 6.74 43.08 0.30
C VAL A 14 7.10 41.61 0.42
N ALA A 15 7.07 41.08 1.64
CA ALA A 15 7.07 39.65 1.86
C ALA A 15 5.76 39.10 1.29
N ILE A 16 5.84 38.57 0.07
CA ILE A 16 4.77 37.79 -0.51
C ILE A 16 4.74 36.48 0.29
N VAL A 17 3.91 36.43 1.33
CA VAL A 17 3.45 35.17 1.89
C VAL A 17 2.56 34.52 0.84
N VAL A 18 3.21 33.88 -0.14
CA VAL A 18 2.57 32.82 -0.90
C VAL A 18 2.23 31.77 0.14
N GLY A 19 0.95 31.70 0.52
CA GLY A 19 0.44 30.58 1.28
C GLY A 19 0.75 29.33 0.47
N CYS A 20 1.77 28.59 0.89
CA CYS A 20 1.93 27.21 0.49
C CYS A 20 0.66 26.50 0.98
N SER A 21 -0.33 26.38 0.09
CA SER A 21 -1.33 25.33 0.22
C SER A 21 -0.53 24.04 0.19
N SER A 22 -0.20 23.52 1.37
CA SER A 22 0.41 22.21 1.53
C SER A 22 -0.65 21.20 1.12
N ASN A 23 -0.74 20.97 -0.19
CA ASN A 23 -1.15 19.65 -0.67
C ASN A 23 -0.22 18.69 0.08
N PRO A 24 -0.73 17.66 0.80
CA PRO A 24 0.14 16.72 1.50
C PRO A 24 1.16 16.26 0.48
N GLN A 25 2.41 16.65 0.71
CA GLN A 25 3.47 16.41 -0.25
C GLN A 25 3.62 14.90 -0.26
N GLU A 26 3.23 14.27 -1.36
CA GLU A 26 3.51 12.86 -1.58
C GLU A 26 4.99 12.64 -1.27
N ASP A 27 5.26 11.70 -0.37
CA ASP A 27 6.62 11.33 0.02
C ASP A 27 6.87 9.89 -0.46
N PRO A 28 7.39 9.73 -1.68
CA PRO A 28 7.71 8.41 -2.23
C PRO A 28 8.67 7.61 -1.33
N LEU A 29 9.53 8.27 -0.55
CA LEU A 29 10.43 7.59 0.36
C LEU A 29 9.67 6.99 1.56
N ALA A 30 8.69 7.71 2.11
CA ALA A 30 7.83 7.21 3.17
C ALA A 30 7.00 6.00 2.70
N PHE A 31 6.46 6.07 1.48
CA PHE A 31 5.77 4.93 0.87
C PHE A 31 6.68 3.70 0.73
N CYS A 32 7.90 3.89 0.19
CA CYS A 32 8.85 2.79 0.04
C CYS A 32 9.31 2.21 1.38
N GLN A 33 9.49 3.03 2.41
CA GLN A 33 9.78 2.55 3.75
C GLN A 33 8.62 1.70 4.29
N LYS A 34 7.38 2.18 4.16
CA LYS A 34 6.19 1.43 4.57
C LYS A 34 6.04 0.12 3.78
N PHE A 35 6.40 0.09 2.50
CA PHE A 35 6.45 -1.13 1.70
C PHE A 35 7.41 -2.15 2.34
N LEU A 36 8.66 -1.75 2.60
CA LEU A 36 9.67 -2.62 3.21
C LEU A 36 9.24 -3.10 4.60
N ASP A 37 8.60 -2.24 5.39
CA ASP A 37 8.11 -2.58 6.72
C ASP A 37 7.02 -3.66 6.65
N ILE A 38 6.04 -3.51 5.74
CA ILE A 38 4.96 -4.50 5.52
C ILE A 38 5.48 -5.79 4.90
N ALA A 39 6.48 -5.71 4.01
CA ALA A 39 7.12 -6.90 3.44
C ALA A 39 8.05 -7.61 4.43
N SER A 40 8.29 -7.03 5.62
CA SER A 40 9.20 -7.62 6.60
C SER A 40 8.61 -8.89 7.24
N PRO A 41 9.44 -9.88 7.63
CA PRO A 41 8.96 -11.11 8.26
C PRO A 41 8.18 -10.91 9.57
N ASN A 42 8.37 -9.77 10.23
CA ASN A 42 7.72 -9.46 11.50
C ASN A 42 6.48 -8.57 11.33
N ALA A 43 6.13 -8.19 10.10
CA ALA A 43 4.94 -7.39 9.84
C ALA A 43 3.67 -8.16 10.21
N PRO A 44 2.61 -7.49 10.67
CA PRO A 44 1.31 -8.09 10.92
C PRO A 44 0.81 -8.95 9.75
N VAL A 45 0.98 -8.51 8.50
CA VAL A 45 0.58 -9.26 7.30
C VAL A 45 1.33 -10.59 7.09
N ASN A 46 2.49 -10.77 7.72
CA ASN A 46 3.29 -11.98 7.65
C ASN A 46 3.24 -12.82 8.94
N ASN A 47 2.54 -12.34 9.97
CA ASN A 47 2.55 -12.94 11.31
C ASN A 47 1.18 -12.82 12.03
N PHE A 48 0.08 -12.91 11.26
CA PHE A 48 -1.27 -12.96 11.82
C PHE A 48 -1.66 -14.40 12.21
N ASP A 49 -2.61 -14.51 13.13
CA ASP A 49 -3.21 -15.77 13.59
C ASP A 49 -4.74 -15.68 13.47
N PHE A 50 -5.36 -16.69 12.85
CA PHE A 50 -6.80 -16.76 12.66
C PHE A 50 -7.55 -17.05 13.98
N ASP A 51 -6.89 -17.65 14.95
CA ASP A 51 -7.44 -17.86 16.29
C ASP A 51 -7.35 -16.60 17.16
N GLU A 52 -6.59 -15.58 16.71
CA GLU A 52 -6.47 -14.26 17.35
C GLU A 52 -6.96 -13.14 16.40
N PRO A 53 -8.27 -12.87 16.33
CA PRO A 53 -8.87 -11.95 15.35
C PRO A 53 -8.25 -10.54 15.30
N ASN A 54 -7.73 -10.05 16.43
CA ASN A 54 -7.08 -8.74 16.50
C ASN A 54 -5.81 -8.68 15.62
N THR A 55 -5.08 -9.78 15.45
CA THR A 55 -3.88 -9.82 14.60
C THR A 55 -4.23 -9.67 13.12
N VAL A 56 -5.37 -10.22 12.71
CA VAL A 56 -5.94 -10.06 11.36
C VAL A 56 -6.41 -8.63 11.14
N THR A 57 -7.02 -7.99 12.16
CA THR A 57 -7.35 -6.56 12.11
C THR A 57 -6.10 -5.70 11.92
N LEU A 58 -5.04 -5.94 12.70
CA LEU A 58 -3.77 -5.20 12.57
C LEU A 58 -3.14 -5.37 11.19
N ALA A 59 -3.18 -6.57 10.61
CA ALA A 59 -2.74 -6.81 9.24
C ALA A 59 -3.55 -5.99 8.22
N GLY A 60 -4.87 -5.91 8.41
CA GLY A 60 -5.72 -5.08 7.57
C GLY A 60 -5.43 -3.58 7.69
N GLU A 61 -5.25 -3.08 8.92
CA GLU A 61 -4.92 -1.66 9.17
C GLU A 61 -3.58 -1.27 8.55
N ASP A 62 -2.57 -2.14 8.62
CA ASP A 62 -1.27 -1.89 7.99
C ASP A 62 -1.38 -1.78 6.46
N LEU A 63 -2.18 -2.66 5.84
CA LEU A 63 -2.46 -2.62 4.39
C LEU A 63 -3.21 -1.35 3.98
N THR A 64 -4.23 -0.94 4.76
CA THR A 64 -4.96 0.31 4.51
C THR A 64 -4.02 1.51 4.58
N SER A 65 -3.22 1.58 5.65
CA SER A 65 -2.25 2.66 5.85
C SER A 65 -1.23 2.76 4.72
N PHE A 66 -0.80 1.61 4.18
CA PHE A 66 0.11 1.58 3.04
C PHE A 66 -0.51 2.11 1.74
N ALA A 67 -1.75 1.74 1.43
CA ALA A 67 -2.44 2.28 0.26
C ALA A 67 -2.69 3.79 0.36
N GLU A 68 -3.00 4.30 1.55
CA GLU A 68 -3.20 5.74 1.78
C GLU A 68 -1.93 6.57 1.58
N MET A 69 -0.75 5.97 1.73
CA MET A 69 0.54 6.64 1.50
C MET A 69 1.03 6.55 0.04
N ALA A 70 0.32 5.83 -0.82
CA ALA A 70 0.78 5.56 -2.17
C ALA A 70 0.85 6.86 -3.01
N PRO A 71 1.98 7.11 -3.71
CA PRO A 71 2.07 8.25 -4.63
C PRO A 71 1.09 8.07 -5.79
N ALA A 72 0.65 9.17 -6.40
CA ALA A 72 -0.39 9.16 -7.42
C ALA A 72 -0.09 8.23 -8.62
N THR A 73 1.19 7.95 -8.89
CA THR A 73 1.63 7.07 -9.97
C THR A 73 1.36 5.58 -9.75
N ILE A 74 1.06 5.16 -8.51
CA ILE A 74 0.83 3.74 -8.16
C ILE A 74 -0.34 3.57 -7.17
N SER A 75 -1.11 4.62 -6.90
CA SER A 75 -2.12 4.62 -5.84
C SER A 75 -3.32 3.73 -6.15
N GLU A 76 -3.74 3.64 -7.43
CA GLU A 76 -4.80 2.76 -7.86
C GLU A 76 -4.40 1.28 -7.71
N GLU A 77 -3.19 0.94 -8.11
CA GLU A 77 -2.65 -0.42 -8.01
C GLU A 77 -2.41 -0.81 -6.55
N ALA A 78 -1.83 0.10 -5.75
CA ALA A 78 -1.65 -0.12 -4.31
C ALA A 78 -3.00 -0.36 -3.62
N THR A 79 -4.00 0.47 -3.90
CA THR A 79 -5.37 0.32 -3.36
C THR A 79 -6.02 -0.98 -3.79
N THR A 80 -5.86 -1.37 -5.06
CA THR A 80 -6.43 -2.62 -5.58
C THR A 80 -5.83 -3.83 -4.88
N VAL A 81 -4.50 -3.87 -4.75
CA VAL A 81 -3.79 -4.99 -4.12
C VAL A 81 -4.09 -5.07 -2.62
N THR A 82 -4.10 -3.95 -1.89
CA THR A 82 -4.38 -3.96 -0.46
C THR A 82 -5.82 -4.35 -0.17
N ASN A 83 -6.79 -3.85 -0.95
CA ASN A 83 -8.19 -4.25 -0.81
C ASN A 83 -8.39 -5.75 -1.07
N LEU A 84 -7.69 -6.32 -2.06
CA LEU A 84 -7.69 -7.77 -2.30
C LEU A 84 -7.19 -8.53 -1.07
N TYR A 85 -6.02 -8.16 -0.53
CA TYR A 85 -5.45 -8.82 0.65
C TYR A 85 -6.37 -8.69 1.88
N ILE A 86 -6.93 -7.50 2.13
CA ILE A 86 -7.88 -7.26 3.22
C ILE A 86 -9.13 -8.15 3.05
N SER A 87 -9.66 -8.26 1.83
CA SER A 87 -10.83 -9.12 1.55
C SER A 87 -10.54 -10.59 1.82
N ILE A 88 -9.35 -11.06 1.44
CA ILE A 88 -8.88 -12.43 1.74
C ILE A 88 -8.79 -12.65 3.25
N LEU A 89 -8.11 -11.76 3.98
CA LEU A 89 -7.96 -11.84 5.43
C LEU A 89 -9.32 -11.89 6.15
N GLN A 90 -10.25 -11.02 5.76
CA GLN A 90 -11.60 -10.97 6.34
C GLN A 90 -12.40 -12.23 6.06
N ALA A 91 -12.33 -12.75 4.83
CA ALA A 91 -13.03 -13.98 4.47
C ALA A 91 -12.46 -15.20 5.19
N LEU A 92 -11.15 -15.27 5.42
CA LEU A 92 -10.52 -16.39 6.15
C LEU A 92 -11.00 -16.51 7.61
N VAL A 93 -11.33 -15.39 8.27
CA VAL A 93 -11.86 -15.41 9.65
C VAL A 93 -13.38 -15.53 9.75
N SER A 94 -14.12 -15.33 8.66
CA SER A 94 -15.59 -15.23 8.70
C SER A 94 -16.35 -16.29 7.91
N VAL A 95 -15.70 -16.94 6.94
CA VAL A 95 -16.35 -17.92 6.05
C VAL A 95 -16.58 -19.26 6.77
N SER A 96 -17.83 -19.73 6.73
CA SER A 96 -18.20 -21.03 7.29
C SER A 96 -17.60 -22.18 6.47
N ALA A 97 -17.48 -23.38 7.07
CA ALA A 97 -16.92 -24.55 6.37
C ALA A 97 -17.63 -24.86 5.04
N ASN A 98 -18.95 -24.65 4.98
CA ASN A 98 -19.76 -24.92 3.79
C ASN A 98 -19.53 -23.92 2.66
N ASP A 99 -19.09 -22.70 2.99
CA ASP A 99 -18.92 -21.60 2.03
C ASP A 99 -17.46 -21.48 1.52
N ARG A 100 -16.52 -22.22 2.14
CA ARG A 100 -15.10 -22.26 1.74
C ARG A 100 -14.88 -22.57 0.25
N PRO A 101 -15.54 -23.56 -0.38
CA PRO A 101 -15.39 -23.79 -1.82
C PRO A 101 -15.64 -22.53 -2.67
N SER A 102 -16.73 -21.83 -2.36
CA SER A 102 -17.14 -20.64 -3.10
C SER A 102 -16.23 -19.46 -2.82
N ALA A 103 -15.78 -19.29 -1.57
CA ALA A 103 -14.81 -18.27 -1.20
C ALA A 103 -13.46 -18.46 -1.92
N LEU A 104 -12.96 -19.70 -2.01
CA LEU A 104 -11.72 -20.01 -2.73
C LEU A 104 -11.82 -19.69 -4.22
N LEU A 105 -12.93 -20.05 -4.87
CA LEU A 105 -13.17 -19.72 -6.27
C LEU A 105 -13.24 -18.19 -6.49
N GLN A 106 -13.86 -17.49 -5.55
CA GLN A 106 -13.94 -16.02 -5.59
C GLN A 106 -12.56 -15.38 -5.44
N PHE A 107 -11.71 -15.86 -4.52
CA PHE A 107 -10.33 -15.38 -4.38
C PHE A 107 -9.53 -15.56 -5.66
N GLN A 108 -9.65 -16.71 -6.33
CA GLN A 108 -8.94 -16.94 -7.59
C GLN A 108 -9.33 -15.90 -8.64
N LYS A 109 -10.64 -15.65 -8.78
CA LYS A 109 -11.15 -14.62 -9.70
C LYS A 109 -10.66 -13.22 -9.33
N ASP A 110 -10.62 -12.89 -8.04
CA ASP A 110 -10.20 -11.56 -7.58
C ASP A 110 -8.69 -11.36 -7.74
N ILE A 111 -7.88 -12.40 -7.55
CA ILE A 111 -6.45 -12.40 -7.86
C ILE A 111 -6.23 -12.21 -9.37
N ASP A 112 -6.96 -12.96 -10.20
CA ASP A 112 -6.86 -12.84 -11.66
C ASP A 112 -7.19 -11.41 -12.13
N ASN A 113 -8.24 -10.80 -11.57
CA ASN A 113 -8.64 -9.42 -11.87
C ASN A 113 -7.61 -8.38 -11.40
N ALA A 114 -6.93 -8.63 -10.28
CA ALA A 114 -5.92 -7.74 -9.72
C ALA A 114 -4.50 -7.98 -10.29
N SER A 115 -4.32 -9.00 -11.13
CA SER A 115 -2.99 -9.46 -11.60
C SER A 115 -2.13 -8.35 -12.19
N SER A 116 -2.70 -7.46 -12.99
CA SER A 116 -1.97 -6.31 -13.55
C SER A 116 -1.53 -5.30 -12.48
N SER A 117 -2.37 -5.05 -11.47
CA SER A 117 -2.04 -4.17 -10.34
C SER A 117 -0.97 -4.79 -9.44
N ILE A 118 -1.02 -6.11 -9.24
CA ILE A 118 0.02 -6.86 -8.52
C ILE A 118 1.36 -6.74 -9.24
N GLU A 119 1.38 -6.94 -10.57
CA GLU A 119 2.58 -6.81 -11.37
C GLU A 119 3.15 -5.40 -11.33
N ALA A 120 2.30 -4.38 -11.53
CA ALA A 120 2.70 -2.98 -11.49
C ALA A 120 3.29 -2.59 -10.12
N LEU A 121 2.65 -2.98 -9.01
CA LEU A 121 3.13 -2.72 -7.67
C LEU A 121 4.45 -3.46 -7.38
N SER A 122 4.62 -4.68 -7.90
CA SER A 122 5.89 -5.43 -7.81
C SER A 122 7.02 -4.73 -8.58
N ILE A 123 6.74 -4.25 -9.79
CA ILE A 123 7.70 -3.50 -10.61
C ILE A 123 8.08 -2.20 -9.91
N TYR A 124 7.09 -1.46 -9.37
CA TYR A 124 7.34 -0.24 -8.61
C TYR A 124 8.20 -0.52 -7.37
N GLY A 125 7.83 -1.53 -6.57
CA GLY A 125 8.59 -1.92 -5.39
C GLY A 125 10.04 -2.27 -5.71
N ARG A 126 10.28 -2.93 -6.84
CA ARG A 126 11.63 -3.29 -7.30
C ARG A 126 12.43 -2.07 -7.76
N ASN A 127 11.84 -1.26 -8.64
CA ASN A 127 12.56 -0.20 -9.34
C ASN A 127 12.72 1.06 -8.50
N GLU A 128 11.68 1.42 -7.73
CA GLU A 128 11.64 2.66 -6.95
C GLU A 128 11.99 2.42 -5.48
N CYS A 129 11.52 1.31 -4.90
CA CYS A 129 11.71 1.03 -3.46
C CYS A 129 12.87 0.08 -3.15
N GLY A 130 13.52 -0.51 -4.16
CA GLY A 130 14.63 -1.46 -3.97
C GLY A 130 14.22 -2.77 -3.30
N VAL A 131 12.94 -3.15 -3.36
CA VAL A 131 12.45 -4.43 -2.83
C VAL A 131 13.06 -5.58 -3.63
N VAL A 132 13.79 -6.46 -2.94
CA VAL A 132 14.35 -7.68 -3.52
C VAL A 132 13.37 -8.82 -3.30
N PHE A 133 12.54 -9.07 -4.31
CA PHE A 133 11.72 -10.28 -4.35
C PHE A 133 12.63 -11.49 -4.56
N LYS A 134 12.51 -12.52 -3.72
CA LYS A 134 13.10 -13.82 -4.03
C LYS A 134 12.29 -14.37 -5.21
N GLU A 135 12.95 -14.74 -6.31
CA GLU A 135 12.25 -15.43 -7.40
C GLU A 135 11.64 -16.72 -6.85
N ASP A 136 10.32 -16.87 -7.02
CA ASP A 136 9.66 -18.12 -6.70
C ASP A 136 10.15 -19.22 -7.64
N ASN A 137 10.44 -20.38 -7.04
CA ASN A 137 10.80 -21.61 -7.71
C ASN A 137 9.78 -21.94 -8.82
N PRO A 138 10.20 -22.25 -10.06
CA PRO A 138 9.27 -22.48 -11.16
C PRO A 138 8.44 -23.76 -10.96
N VAL A 139 7.16 -23.58 -10.57
CA VAL A 139 5.99 -24.47 -10.83
C VAL A 139 5.93 -25.76 -9.97
N PRO A 140 4.74 -26.22 -9.49
CA PRO A 140 3.43 -26.04 -10.10
C PRO A 140 2.33 -25.33 -9.33
N VAL A 141 1.57 -24.54 -10.10
CA VAL A 141 0.13 -24.33 -9.98
C VAL A 141 -0.55 -25.71 -10.01
N ALA A 142 -0.57 -26.40 -8.88
CA ALA A 142 -1.54 -27.47 -8.70
C ALA A 142 -2.91 -26.78 -8.66
N PRO A 143 -3.88 -27.18 -9.51
CA PRO A 143 -5.26 -26.77 -9.32
C PRO A 143 -5.64 -27.08 -7.87
N ILE A 144 -6.25 -26.13 -7.17
CA ILE A 144 -6.85 -26.40 -5.85
C ILE A 144 -7.77 -27.61 -6.04
N PRO A 145 -7.59 -28.72 -5.28
CA PRO A 145 -8.46 -29.88 -5.41
C PRO A 145 -9.90 -29.45 -5.11
N LEU A 146 -10.76 -29.44 -6.13
CA LEU A 146 -12.18 -29.09 -6.01
C LEU A 146 -13.03 -30.25 -5.45
N ASP A 147 -12.40 -31.32 -4.97
CA ASP A 147 -13.15 -32.40 -4.32
C ASP A 147 -13.34 -32.09 -2.84
N LEU A 148 -14.36 -31.27 -2.56
CA LEU A 148 -14.84 -30.92 -1.23
C LEU A 148 -16.03 -31.80 -0.79
N ASN A 149 -16.21 -32.95 -1.45
CA ASN A 149 -17.22 -33.94 -1.09
C ASN A 149 -16.57 -35.18 -0.45
N ASN A 150 -16.14 -35.05 0.81
CA ASN A 150 -16.14 -36.18 1.75
C ASN A 150 -16.21 -35.70 3.20
#